data_AF-A0A7L0XJ80-F1
#
_entry.id   AF-A0A7L0XJ80-F1
#
_cell.length_a   1.000
_cell.length_b   1.000
_cell.length_c   1.000
_cell.angle_alpha   90.00
_cell.angle_beta   90.00
_cell.angle_gamma   90.00
#
_symmetry.space_group_name_H-M   'P 1'
#
loop_
_entity.id
_entity.type
_entity.pdbx_description
1 polymer ?
#
loop_
_entity_poly.entity_id
_entity_poly.type
_entity_poly.pdbx_seq_one_letter_code
_entity_poly.pdbx_strand_id
1 'polypeptide(L)'
;MVASASQLAQARVPLEQRDFCAHHLVRLLRCHRDNFPVPWGCHHLRHHWESCQHEDYVMRMKEFERERRLRQRQKRLRKRQEATEAT
;
A
#
# COMPACT_ATOMS: atom_id res chain seq x y z
N MET A 1 3.73 10.70 -1.01
CA MET A 1 2.26 10.77 -0.88
C MET A 1 1.77 11.87 -1.81
N VAL A 2 0.85 11.56 -2.74
CA VAL A 2 0.44 12.48 -3.81
C VAL A 2 -0.71 13.41 -3.38
N ALA A 3 -1.63 12.94 -2.53
CA ALA A 3 -2.70 13.76 -1.96
C ALA A 3 -2.23 14.47 -0.68
N SER A 4 -2.60 15.74 -0.50
CA SER A 4 -2.33 16.45 0.75
C SER A 4 -3.30 16.01 1.87
N ALA A 5 -2.85 16.09 3.12
CA ALA A 5 -3.69 15.74 4.27
C ALA A 5 -4.97 16.60 4.34
N SER A 6 -4.87 17.88 3.97
CA SER A 6 -6.01 18.80 3.91
C SER A 6 -7.04 18.38 2.85
N GLN A 7 -6.60 17.91 1.68
CA GLN A 7 -7.49 17.43 0.62
C GLN A 7 -8.26 16.18 1.05
N LEU A 8 -7.60 15.23 1.73
CA LEU A 8 -8.27 14.02 2.24
C LEU A 8 -9.27 14.32 3.37
N ALA A 9 -8.96 15.30 4.22
CA ALA A 9 -9.87 15.77 5.25
C ALA A 9 -11.12 16.44 4.64
N GLN A 10 -10.94 17.31 3.64
CA GLN A 10 -12.05 17.96 2.92
C GLN A 10 -12.94 16.94 2.20
N ALA A 11 -12.35 15.90 1.61
CA ALA A 11 -13.07 14.81 0.97
C ALA A 11 -13.79 13.87 1.96
N ARG A 12 -13.61 14.07 3.28
CA ARG A 12 -14.18 13.24 4.36
C ARG A 12 -13.86 11.75 4.21
N VAL A 13 -12.63 11.44 3.78
CA VAL A 13 -12.18 10.05 3.67
C VAL A 13 -11.95 9.46 5.08
N PRO A 14 -12.49 8.27 5.39
CA PRO A 14 -12.25 7.56 6.65
C PRO A 14 -10.75 7.32 6.88
N LEU A 15 -10.32 7.29 8.14
CA LEU A 15 -8.89 7.14 8.49
C LEU A 15 -8.28 5.85 7.91
N GLU A 16 -9.05 4.77 7.88
CA GLU A 16 -8.63 3.47 7.36
C GLU A 16 -8.27 3.49 5.86
N GLN A 17 -8.86 4.42 5.10
CA GLN A 17 -8.68 4.51 3.65
C GLN A 17 -7.69 5.62 3.26
N ARG A 18 -6.99 6.23 4.22
CA ARG A 18 -5.97 7.27 4.00
C ARG A 18 -4.60 6.66 3.70
N ASP A 19 -4.57 5.68 2.80
CA ASP A 19 -3.34 5.06 2.31
C ASP A 19 -2.63 5.96 1.29
N PHE A 20 -1.46 5.51 0.80
CA PHE A 20 -0.79 6.13 -0.35
C PHE A 20 -1.69 6.19 -1.59
N CYS A 21 -2.59 5.22 -1.72
CA CYS A 21 -3.57 5.10 -2.80
C CYS A 21 -4.80 6.03 -2.71
N ALA A 22 -4.96 6.81 -1.63
CA ALA A 22 -6.16 7.60 -1.37
C ALA A 22 -6.49 8.65 -2.46
N HIS A 23 -5.51 9.04 -3.27
CA HIS A 23 -5.69 9.95 -4.39
C HIS A 23 -6.61 9.38 -5.49
N HIS A 24 -6.61 8.07 -5.72
CA HIS A 24 -7.53 7.42 -6.66
C HIS A 24 -8.96 7.37 -6.11
N LEU A 25 -9.11 7.13 -4.80
CA LEU A 25 -10.42 7.09 -4.14
C LEU A 25 -11.13 8.44 -4.25
N VAL A 26 -10.42 9.56 -4.04
CA VAL A 26 -11.00 10.90 -4.19
C VAL A 26 -11.50 11.13 -5.62
N ARG A 27 -10.77 10.66 -6.64
CA ARG A 27 -11.20 10.76 -8.04
C ARG A 27 -12.44 9.93 -8.33
N LEU A 28 -12.52 8.72 -7.76
CA LEU A 28 -13.69 7.85 -7.89
C LEU A 28 -14.93 8.47 -7.23
N LEU A 29 -14.79 9.03 -6.04
CA LEU A 29 -15.88 9.74 -5.36
C LEU A 29 -16.37 10.96 -6.14
N ARG A 30 -15.45 11.71 -6.76
CA ARG A 30 -15.80 12.82 -7.64
C ARG A 30 -16.58 12.35 -8.88
N CYS A 31 -16.08 11.32 -9.55
CA CYS A 31 -16.72 10.69 -10.70
C CYS A 31 -18.12 10.15 -10.38
N HIS A 32 -18.36 9.60 -9.19
CA HIS A 32 -19.70 9.19 -8.76
C HIS A 32 -20.66 10.36 -8.56
N ARG A 33 -20.17 11.51 -8.07
CA ARG A 33 -21.00 12.72 -7.93
C ARG A 33 -21.35 13.31 -9.28
N ASP A 34 -20.40 13.33 -10.20
CA ASP A 34 -20.57 13.97 -11.52
C ASP A 34 -21.45 13.13 -12.46
N ASN A 35 -21.41 11.79 -12.37
CA ASN A 35 -22.12 10.88 -13.28
C ASN A 35 -23.45 10.32 -12.74
N PHE A 36 -23.99 10.84 -11.64
CA PHE A 36 -25.30 10.41 -11.15
C PHE A 36 -26.38 10.77 -12.20
N PRO A 37 -27.18 9.81 -12.73
CA PRO A 37 -27.61 8.52 -12.14
C PRO A 37 -26.98 7.25 -12.77
N VAL A 38 -25.98 7.36 -13.65
CA VAL A 38 -25.41 6.21 -14.37
C VAL A 38 -24.17 5.66 -13.63
N PRO A 39 -24.26 4.51 -12.95
CA PRO A 39 -23.15 4.01 -12.12
C PRO A 39 -21.98 3.42 -12.93
N TRP A 40 -22.21 3.01 -14.18
CA TRP A 40 -21.26 2.25 -15.01
C TRP A 40 -20.12 3.09 -15.62
N GLY A 41 -20.22 4.43 -15.61
CA GLY A 41 -19.21 5.29 -16.24
C GLY A 41 -17.83 5.27 -15.58
N CYS A 42 -17.73 4.77 -14.35
CA CYS A 42 -16.55 4.95 -13.50
C CYS A 42 -15.62 3.73 -13.37
N HIS A 43 -15.80 2.68 -14.19
CA HIS A 43 -15.04 1.42 -14.04
C HIS A 43 -13.52 1.58 -14.16
N HIS A 44 -13.05 2.42 -15.08
CA HIS A 44 -11.63 2.68 -15.28
C HIS A 44 -10.97 3.25 -14.01
N LEU A 45 -11.63 4.22 -13.36
CA LEU A 45 -11.16 4.81 -12.10
C LEU A 45 -11.15 3.79 -10.96
N ARG A 46 -12.14 2.89 -10.92
CA ARG A 46 -12.16 1.79 -9.94
C ARG A 46 -10.99 0.83 -10.16
N HIS A 47 -10.74 0.43 -11.40
CA HIS A 47 -9.61 -0.45 -11.73
C HIS A 47 -8.26 0.16 -11.35
N HIS A 48 -8.08 1.48 -11.55
CA HIS A 48 -6.87 2.17 -11.12
C HIS A 48 -6.68 2.12 -9.59
N TRP A 49 -7.75 2.33 -8.82
CA TRP A 49 -7.69 2.22 -7.36
C TRP A 49 -7.37 0.79 -6.91
N GLU A 50 -8.04 -0.21 -7.50
CA GLU A 50 -7.80 -1.64 -7.21
C GLU A 50 -6.37 -2.07 -7.54
N SER A 51 -5.85 -1.64 -8.69
CA SER A 51 -4.47 -1.94 -9.13
C SER A 51 -3.44 -1.36 -8.16
N CYS A 52 -3.64 -0.12 -7.73
CA CYS A 52 -2.77 0.55 -6.77
C CYS A 52 -2.82 -0.10 -5.38
N GLN A 53 -4.00 -0.52 -4.90
CA GLN A 53 -4.12 -1.31 -3.67
C GLN A 53 -3.42 -2.68 -3.78
N HIS A 54 -3.48 -3.31 -4.95
CA HIS A 54 -2.76 -4.56 -5.21
C HIS A 54 -1.24 -4.37 -5.15
N GLU A 55 -0.72 -3.29 -5.74
CA GLU A 55 0.71 -2.96 -5.68
C GLU A 55 1.17 -2.71 -4.24
N ASP A 56 0.39 -1.97 -3.45
CA ASP A 56 0.68 -1.73 -2.02
C ASP A 56 0.72 -3.05 -1.23
N TYR A 57 -0.21 -3.97 -1.51
CA TYR A 57 -0.21 -5.30 -0.89
C TYR A 57 1.04 -6.11 -1.27
N VAL A 58 1.42 -6.11 -2.54
CA VAL A 58 2.63 -6.79 -3.03
C VAL A 58 3.89 -6.20 -2.39
N MET A 59 3.95 -4.88 -2.18
CA MET A 59 5.06 -4.23 -1.48
C MET A 59 5.18 -4.71 -0.03
N ARG A 60 4.06 -4.81 0.70
CA ARG A 60 4.05 -5.36 2.08
C ARG A 60 4.53 -6.81 2.12
N MET A 61 4.16 -7.63 1.13
CA MET A 61 4.66 -9.01 1.03
C MET A 61 6.18 -9.06 0.79
N LYS A 62 6.70 -8.18 -0.07
CA LYS A 62 8.15 -8.08 -0.34
C LYS A 62 8.93 -7.66 0.91
N GLU A 63 8.42 -6.73 1.70
CA GLU A 63 9.03 -6.31 2.97
C GLU A 63 9.09 -7.46 3.97
N PHE A 64 8.01 -8.23 4.10
CA PHE A 64 7.97 -9.41 4.95
C PHE A 64 9.01 -10.46 4.55
N GLU A 65 9.10 -10.78 3.26
CA GLU A 65 10.11 -11.72 2.77
C GLU A 65 11.53 -11.20 2.97
N ARG A 66 11.75 -9.89 2.78
CA ARG A 66 13.04 -9.24 2.98
C ARG A 66 13.50 -9.40 4.42
N GLU A 67 12.65 -9.08 5.39
CA GLU A 67 12.97 -9.26 6.80
C GLU A 67 13.25 -10.73 7.14
N ARG A 68 12.43 -11.64 6.62
CA ARG A 68 12.63 -13.09 6.83
C ARG A 68 14.01 -13.53 6.37
N ARG A 69 14.45 -13.12 5.17
CA ARG A 69 15.77 -13.45 4.61
C ARG A 69 16.90 -12.83 5.43
N LEU A 70 16.75 -11.59 5.88
CA LEU A 70 17.74 -10.90 6.73
C LEU A 70 17.90 -11.59 8.09
N ARG A 71 16.79 -11.96 8.74
CA ARG A 71 16.82 -12.71 10.02
C ARG A 71 17.50 -14.06 9.87
N GLN A 72 17.23 -14.79 8.78
CA GLN A 72 17.91 -16.06 8.49
C GLN A 72 19.42 -15.87 8.26
N ARG A 73 19.82 -14.83 7.52
CA ARG A 73 21.23 -14.50 7.30
C ARG A 73 21.93 -14.15 8.61
N GLN A 74 21.32 -13.33 9.48
CA GLN A 74 21.87 -13.01 10.80
C GLN A 74 22.07 -14.28 11.64
N LYS A 75 21.10 -15.20 11.68
CA LYS A 75 21.24 -16.48 12.38
C LYS A 75 22.43 -17.30 11.87
N ARG A 76 22.66 -17.34 10.55
CA ARG A 76 23.81 -18.05 9.95
C ARG A 76 25.14 -17.40 10.30
N LEU A 77 25.21 -16.07 10.30
CA LEU A 77 26.41 -15.33 10.67
C LEU A 77 26.77 -15.50 12.15
N ARG A 78 25.78 -15.42 13.05
CA ARG A 78 25.99 -15.67 14.49
C ARG A 78 26.55 -17.06 14.76
N LYS A 79 25.96 -18.09 14.16
CA LYS A 79 26.47 -19.47 14.26
C LYS A 79 27.91 -19.63 13.74
N ARG A 80 28.28 -18.89 12.69
CA ARG A 80 29.66 -18.89 12.18
C ARG A 80 30.62 -18.21 13.16
N GLN A 81 30.22 -17.09 13.76
CA GLN A 81 31.01 -16.38 14.78
C GLN A 81 31.23 -17.27 16.01
N GLU A 82 30.15 -17.88 16.53
CA GLU A 82 30.20 -18.84 17.64
C GLU A 82 31.15 -20.01 17.32
N ALA A 83 31.13 -20.53 16.09
CA ALA A 83 32.04 -21.60 15.68
C ALA A 83 33.50 -21.16 15.57
N THR A 84 33.78 -19.93 15.10
CA THR A 84 35.15 -19.39 15.05
C THR A 84 35.70 -19.01 16.42
N GLU A 85 34.84 -18.63 17.37
CA GLU A 85 35.24 -18.32 18.74
C GLU A 85 35.49 -19.59 19.57
N ALA A 86 34.88 -20.71 19.19
CA ALA A 86 35.06 -22.01 19.85
C ALA A 86 36.31 -22.80 19.38
N THR A 87 36.94 -22.38 18.28
CA THR A 87 38.22 -22.92 17.77
C THR A 87 39.39 -22.07 18.19
#